data_AF-A0A0L0ERL7-F1
#
_entry.id   AF-A0A0L0ERL7-F1
#
_cell.length_a   1.000
_cell.length_b   1.000
_cell.length_c   1.000
_cell.angle_alpha   90.00
_cell.angle_beta   90.00
_cell.angle_gamma   90.00
#
_symmetry.space_group_name_H-M   'P 1'
#
loop_
_entity.id
_entity.type
_entity.pdbx_description
1 polymer ?
#
loop_
_entity_poly.entity_id
_entity_poly.type
_entity_poly.pdbx_seq_one_letter_code
_entity_poly.pdbx_strand_id
1 'polypeptide(L)'
;MDQQQVANIVYGLANGIDPITGEILPAQSPYNHPDVIRALFQSLQWQPKQKKVKKTLAQKQQDNLDKGLPENYGLPWSDEDIKQVLEQYKGSVEIDKIAITLARKPGSIIAVLNKQGVIDDFQAQQLNQAYRYQTPR
;
A
#
# COMPACT_ATOMS: atom_id res chain seq x y z
N MET A 1 -14.02 -2.17 27.98
CA MET A 1 -14.42 -2.11 26.56
C MET A 1 -13.23 -1.64 25.77
N ASP A 2 -12.70 -2.44 24.85
CA ASP A 2 -11.59 -2.02 24.00
C ASP A 2 -12.09 -1.10 22.85
N GLN A 3 -11.15 -0.42 22.18
CA GLN A 3 -11.48 0.53 21.11
C GLN A 3 -12.21 -0.12 19.93
N GLN A 4 -11.92 -1.38 19.64
CA GLN A 4 -12.56 -2.13 18.55
C GLN A 4 -14.00 -2.49 18.93
N GLN A 5 -14.23 -2.88 20.18
CA GLN A 5 -15.57 -3.15 20.72
C GLN A 5 -16.43 -1.87 20.72
N VAL A 6 -15.87 -0.72 21.12
CA VAL A 6 -16.58 0.58 21.02
C VAL A 6 -16.93 0.91 19.57
N ALA A 7 -15.97 0.76 18.65
CA ALA A 7 -16.19 1.05 17.23
C ALA A 7 -17.28 0.16 16.64
N ASN A 8 -17.30 -1.13 16.99
CA ASN A 8 -18.31 -2.08 16.51
C ASN A 8 -19.72 -1.71 16.98
N ILE A 9 -19.89 -1.29 18.23
CA ILE A 9 -21.19 -0.85 18.75
C ILE A 9 -21.69 0.39 18.00
N VAL A 10 -20.85 1.42 17.90
CA VAL A 10 -21.20 2.68 17.23
C VAL A 10 -21.49 2.45 15.75
N TYR A 11 -20.72 1.56 15.10
CA TYR A 11 -20.94 1.16 13.71
C TYR A 11 -22.26 0.41 13.53
N GLY A 12 -22.60 -0.53 14.41
CA GLY A 12 -23.90 -1.22 14.40
C GLY A 12 -25.07 -0.23 14.46
N LEU A 13 -25.05 0.67 15.44
CA LEU A 13 -26.06 1.71 15.59
C LEU A 13 -26.20 2.61 14.36
N ALA A 14 -25.07 3.03 13.77
CA ALA A 14 -25.07 3.86 12.56
C ALA A 14 -25.63 3.14 11.32
N ASN A 15 -25.60 1.80 11.31
CA ASN A 15 -26.18 0.97 10.26
C ASN A 15 -27.62 0.51 10.58
N GLY A 16 -28.22 1.04 11.66
CA GLY A 16 -29.57 0.63 12.06
C GLY A 16 -29.63 -0.79 12.61
N ILE A 17 -28.53 -1.29 13.20
CA ILE A 17 -28.44 -2.63 13.78
C ILE A 17 -28.32 -2.52 15.30
N ASP A 18 -29.11 -3.31 16.03
CA ASP A 18 -28.96 -3.46 17.47
C ASP A 18 -27.60 -4.13 17.76
N PRO A 19 -26.66 -3.45 18.46
CA PRO A 19 -25.32 -3.97 18.67
C PRO A 19 -25.26 -5.14 19.67
N ILE A 20 -26.36 -5.46 20.36
CA ILE A 20 -26.47 -6.55 21.32
C ILE A 20 -27.15 -7.76 20.67
N THR A 21 -28.24 -7.56 19.93
CA THR A 21 -29.01 -8.67 19.33
C THR A 21 -28.64 -8.96 17.88
N GLY A 22 -28.08 -7.99 17.15
CA GLY A 22 -27.81 -8.08 15.72
C GLY A 22 -29.03 -7.87 14.83
N GLU A 23 -30.19 -7.55 15.41
CA GLU A 23 -31.44 -7.31 14.66
C GLU A 23 -31.48 -5.90 14.06
N ILE A 24 -32.34 -5.71 13.06
CA ILE A 24 -32.58 -4.39 12.48
C ILE A 24 -33.41 -3.54 13.45
N LEU A 25 -32.95 -2.32 13.72
CA LEU A 25 -33.65 -1.36 14.55
C LEU A 25 -34.97 -0.91 13.88
N PRO A 26 -36.04 -0.67 14.67
CA PRO A 26 -37.30 -0.13 14.13
C PRO A 26 -37.10 1.17 13.35
N ALA A 27 -37.90 1.41 12.32
CA ALA A 27 -37.77 2.57 11.44
C ALA A 27 -37.82 3.92 12.20
N GLN A 28 -38.60 3.97 13.29
CA GLN A 28 -38.76 5.12 14.18
C GLN A 28 -37.66 5.25 15.25
N SER A 29 -36.64 4.38 15.22
CA SER A 29 -35.49 4.47 16.11
C SER A 29 -34.76 5.80 15.93
N PRO A 30 -34.36 6.51 17.00
CA PRO A 30 -33.59 7.74 16.88
C PRO A 30 -32.25 7.53 16.16
N TYR A 31 -31.71 6.31 16.18
CA TYR A 31 -30.48 5.95 15.47
C TYR A 31 -30.65 5.93 13.94
N ASN A 32 -31.88 5.81 13.44
CA ASN A 32 -32.19 5.89 12.01
C ASN A 32 -32.40 7.34 11.53
N HIS A 33 -32.33 8.33 12.42
CA HIS A 33 -32.40 9.74 12.02
C HIS A 33 -31.14 10.13 11.22
N PRO A 34 -31.28 10.76 10.02
CA PRO A 34 -30.14 11.05 9.14
C PRO A 34 -28.98 11.79 9.82
N ASP A 35 -29.28 12.75 10.70
CA ASP A 35 -28.23 13.51 11.40
C ASP A 35 -27.52 12.69 12.47
N VAL A 36 -28.22 11.74 13.11
CA VAL A 36 -27.62 10.83 14.09
C VAL A 36 -26.69 9.85 13.37
N ILE A 37 -27.11 9.28 12.24
CA ILE A 37 -26.27 8.41 11.40
C ILE A 37 -24.98 9.13 11.01
N ARG A 38 -25.09 10.38 10.51
CA ARG A 38 -23.93 11.19 10.13
C ARG A 38 -23.00 11.46 11.33
N ALA A 39 -23.56 11.84 12.47
CA ALA A 39 -22.80 12.10 13.69
C ALA A 39 -22.04 10.85 14.15
N LEU A 40 -22.69 9.68 14.15
CA LEU A 40 -22.06 8.42 14.55
C LEU A 40 -20.91 8.04 13.60
N PHE A 41 -21.14 8.07 12.28
CA PHE A 41 -20.07 7.80 11.33
C PHE A 41 -18.91 8.79 11.44
N GLN A 42 -19.19 10.08 11.67
CA GLN A 42 -18.16 11.08 11.85
C GLN A 42 -17.35 10.85 13.14
N SER A 43 -18.02 10.43 14.23
CA SER A 43 -17.35 10.11 15.50
C SER A 43 -16.35 8.97 15.37
N LEU A 44 -16.63 7.96 14.53
CA LEU A 44 -15.71 6.86 14.24
C LEU A 44 -14.42 7.34 13.55
N GLN A 45 -14.47 8.45 12.82
CA GLN A 45 -13.30 9.04 12.15
C GLN A 45 -12.41 9.87 13.09
N TRP A 46 -12.94 10.28 14.25
CA TRP A 46 -12.19 11.08 15.23
C TRP A 46 -11.26 10.24 16.10
N GLN A 47 -11.34 8.91 16.00
CA GLN A 47 -10.41 8.05 16.69
C GLN A 47 -8.98 8.40 16.25
N PRO A 48 -8.05 8.64 17.19
CA PRO A 48 -6.67 8.92 16.83
C PRO A 48 -6.16 7.73 16.03
N LYS A 49 -5.86 7.96 14.75
CA LYS A 49 -5.24 6.93 13.90
C LYS A 49 -4.03 6.45 14.66
N GLN A 50 -4.00 5.16 14.99
CA GLN A 50 -2.84 4.58 15.67
C GLN A 50 -1.61 4.99 14.87
N LYS A 51 -0.71 5.74 15.52
CA LYS A 51 0.55 6.14 14.90
C LYS A 51 1.26 4.84 14.58
N LYS A 52 1.27 4.44 13.31
CA LYS A 52 2.02 3.27 12.86
C LYS A 52 3.44 3.46 13.37
N VAL A 53 3.88 2.59 14.27
CA VAL A 53 5.25 2.62 14.78
C VAL A 53 6.16 2.60 13.55
N LYS A 54 7.08 3.56 13.46
CA LYS A 54 8.00 3.65 12.33
C LYS A 54 8.86 2.39 12.35
N LYS A 55 8.57 1.44 11.45
CA LYS A 55 9.40 0.25 11.26
C LYS A 55 10.80 0.67 10.83
N THR A 56 11.82 0.02 11.38
CA THR A 56 13.21 0.18 10.94
C THR A 56 13.35 -0.32 9.49
N LEU A 57 14.46 0.03 8.82
CA LEU A 57 14.73 -0.46 7.46
C LEU A 57 14.73 -2.00 7.43
N ALA A 58 15.45 -2.63 8.36
CA ALA A 58 15.53 -4.08 8.47
C ALA A 58 14.16 -4.74 8.69
N GLN A 59 13.29 -4.14 9.51
CA GLN A 59 11.92 -4.65 9.69
C GLN A 59 11.09 -4.59 8.41
N LYS A 60 11.27 -3.56 7.58
CA LYS A 60 10.57 -3.46 6.30
C LYS A 60 11.10 -4.46 5.27
N GLN A 61 12.41 -4.69 5.26
CA GLN A 61 13.04 -5.71 4.41
C GLN A 61 12.54 -7.11 4.80
N GLN A 62 12.51 -7.42 6.11
CA GLN A 62 11.95 -8.68 6.61
C GLN A 62 10.48 -8.85 6.23
N ASP A 63 9.64 -7.82 6.45
CA ASP A 63 8.24 -7.82 6.03
C ASP A 63 8.05 -8.12 4.52
N ASN A 64 8.98 -7.65 3.68
CA ASN A 64 8.94 -7.90 2.23
C ASN A 64 9.24 -9.36 1.93
N LEU A 65 10.28 -9.92 2.54
CA LEU A 65 10.64 -11.33 2.40
C LEU A 65 9.50 -12.25 2.88
N ASP A 66 8.88 -11.94 4.02
CA ASP A 66 7.74 -12.69 4.57
C ASP A 66 6.52 -12.70 3.62
N LYS A 67 6.42 -11.69 2.74
CA LYS A 67 5.37 -11.57 1.70
C LYS A 67 5.78 -12.15 0.35
N GLY A 68 6.97 -12.76 0.23
CA GLY A 68 7.52 -13.23 -1.04
C GLY A 68 7.87 -12.09 -2.01
N LEU A 69 8.09 -10.89 -1.49
CA LEU A 69 8.50 -9.72 -2.27
C LEU A 69 10.03 -9.57 -2.24
N PRO A 70 10.63 -8.93 -3.26
CA PRO A 70 12.04 -8.57 -3.20
C PRO A 70 12.36 -7.73 -1.96
N GLU A 71 13.53 -7.94 -1.37
CA GLU A 71 13.96 -7.32 -0.10
C GLU A 71 13.74 -5.80 -0.10
N ASN A 72 14.10 -5.12 -1.20
CA ASN A 72 14.03 -3.67 -1.33
C ASN A 72 12.74 -3.16 -1.97
N TYR A 73 11.68 -3.99 -2.03
CA TYR A 73 10.39 -3.62 -2.58
C TYR A 73 9.77 -2.41 -1.84
N GLY A 74 9.44 -1.36 -2.60
CA GLY A 74 8.80 -0.15 -2.07
C GLY A 74 9.66 0.69 -1.12
N LEU A 75 10.95 0.33 -0.94
CA LEU A 75 11.89 1.10 -0.14
C LEU A 75 12.43 2.29 -0.95
N PRO A 76 12.82 3.40 -0.31
CA PRO A 76 13.45 4.52 -0.99
C PRO A 76 14.74 4.07 -1.71
N TRP A 77 15.11 4.81 -2.75
CA TRP A 77 16.35 4.59 -3.49
C TRP A 77 17.49 5.39 -2.86
N SER A 78 18.66 4.76 -2.72
CA SER A 78 19.92 5.47 -2.44
C SER A 78 20.52 6.00 -3.74
N ASP A 79 21.40 6.99 -3.62
CA ASP A 79 22.12 7.52 -4.79
C ASP A 79 23.06 6.46 -5.39
N GLU A 80 23.61 5.58 -4.56
CA GLU A 80 24.45 4.44 -4.97
C GLU A 80 23.65 3.44 -5.80
N ASP A 81 22.46 3.03 -5.34
CA ASP A 81 21.60 2.10 -6.07
C ASP A 81 21.19 2.70 -7.43
N ILE A 82 20.88 4.01 -7.47
CA ILE A 82 20.54 4.71 -8.72
C ILE A 82 21.73 4.69 -9.67
N LYS A 83 22.95 5.01 -9.21
CA LYS A 83 24.16 4.94 -10.03
C LYS A 83 24.36 3.53 -10.60
N GLN A 84 24.19 2.51 -9.76
CA GLN A 84 24.34 1.12 -10.18
C GLN A 84 23.32 0.72 -11.26
N VAL A 85 22.06 1.19 -11.17
CA VAL A 85 21.07 1.00 -12.25
C VAL A 85 21.56 1.63 -13.55
N LEU A 86 22.02 2.89 -13.50
CA LEU A 86 22.46 3.64 -14.67
C LEU A 86 23.67 3.00 -15.35
N GLU A 87 24.66 2.57 -14.56
CA GLU A 87 25.87 1.91 -15.05
C GLU A 87 25.56 0.55 -15.70
N GLN A 88 24.78 -0.29 -15.02
CA GLN A 88 24.41 -1.61 -15.57
C GLN A 88 23.57 -1.48 -16.84
N TYR A 89 22.62 -0.54 -16.86
CA TYR A 89 21.79 -0.32 -18.04
C TYR A 89 22.61 0.21 -19.22
N LYS A 90 23.55 1.14 -18.99
CA LYS A 90 24.51 1.59 -20.03
C LYS A 90 25.42 0.47 -20.51
N GLY A 91 25.73 -0.50 -19.65
CA GLY A 91 26.43 -1.74 -19.99
C GLY A 91 25.57 -2.79 -20.69
N SER A 92 24.34 -2.43 -21.11
CA SER A 92 23.39 -3.33 -21.77
C SER A 92 22.97 -4.55 -20.94
N VAL A 93 23.03 -4.44 -19.61
CA VAL A 93 22.48 -5.48 -18.71
C VAL A 93 20.96 -5.43 -18.76
N GLU A 94 20.32 -6.59 -18.91
CA GLU A 94 18.86 -6.72 -18.94
C GLU A 94 18.23 -6.26 -17.61
N ILE A 95 17.07 -5.60 -17.71
CA ILE A 95 16.38 -5.01 -16.56
C ILE A 95 16.06 -6.05 -15.47
N ASP A 96 15.72 -7.28 -15.84
CA ASP A 96 15.47 -8.37 -14.87
C ASP A 96 16.71 -8.71 -14.05
N LYS A 97 17.88 -8.71 -14.67
CA LYS A 97 19.14 -8.98 -13.98
C LYS A 97 19.48 -7.85 -13.01
N ILE A 98 19.31 -6.59 -13.45
CA ILE A 98 19.48 -5.42 -12.58
C ILE A 98 18.50 -5.50 -11.38
N ALA A 99 17.25 -5.86 -11.64
CA ALA A 99 16.21 -6.00 -10.62
C ALA A 99 16.55 -7.08 -9.59
N ILE A 100 17.06 -8.24 -10.03
CA ILE A 100 17.53 -9.32 -9.16
C ILE A 100 18.71 -8.84 -8.31
N THR A 101 19.73 -8.21 -8.92
CA THR A 101 20.92 -7.74 -8.21
C THR A 101 20.60 -6.72 -7.12
N LEU A 102 19.66 -5.81 -7.37
CA LEU A 102 19.26 -4.78 -6.41
C LEU A 102 18.10 -5.21 -5.50
N ALA A 103 17.66 -6.47 -5.61
CA ALA A 103 16.51 -7.03 -4.89
C ALA A 103 15.24 -6.14 -5.02
N ARG A 104 14.89 -5.75 -6.24
CA ARG A 104 13.72 -4.93 -6.60
C ARG A 104 12.91 -5.58 -7.73
N LYS A 105 11.77 -4.97 -8.07
CA LYS A 105 10.96 -5.38 -9.23
C LYS A 105 11.43 -4.67 -10.50
N PRO A 106 11.31 -5.28 -11.69
CA PRO A 106 11.65 -4.65 -12.98
C PRO A 106 11.00 -3.28 -13.19
N GLY A 107 9.71 -3.14 -12.85
CA GLY A 107 9.00 -1.86 -12.93
C GLY A 107 9.63 -0.76 -12.08
N SER A 108 10.27 -1.11 -10.96
CA SER A 108 11.01 -0.14 -10.15
C SER A 108 12.29 0.34 -10.82
N ILE A 109 12.98 -0.53 -11.58
CA ILE A 109 14.17 -0.16 -12.35
C ILE A 109 13.77 0.79 -13.49
N ILE A 110 12.70 0.44 -14.22
CA ILE A 110 12.16 1.26 -15.32
C ILE A 110 11.77 2.66 -14.84
N ALA A 111 11.13 2.75 -13.67
CA ALA A 111 10.76 4.04 -13.07
C ALA A 111 12.00 4.91 -12.74
N VAL A 112 13.10 4.31 -12.27
CA VAL A 112 14.36 5.03 -12.07
C VAL A 112 14.94 5.51 -13.39
N LEU A 113 15.01 4.65 -14.40
CA LEU A 113 15.54 5.00 -15.72
C LEU A 113 14.77 6.18 -16.35
N ASN A 114 13.43 6.17 -16.27
CA ASN A 114 12.59 7.27 -16.76
C ASN A 114 12.84 8.55 -15.95
N LYS A 115 12.82 8.46 -14.61
CA LYS A 115 13.07 9.62 -13.73
C LYS A 115 14.44 10.26 -13.96
N GLN A 116 15.45 9.47 -14.34
CA GLN A 116 16.80 9.95 -14.66
C GLN A 116 16.95 10.39 -16.13
N GLY A 117 15.89 10.32 -16.94
CA GLY A 117 15.88 10.74 -18.34
C GLY A 117 16.68 9.83 -19.28
N VAL A 118 16.99 8.60 -18.86
CA VAL A 118 17.69 7.61 -19.71
C VAL A 118 16.76 7.02 -20.76
N ILE A 119 15.48 6.89 -20.40
CA ILE A 119 14.40 6.49 -21.28
C ILE A 119 13.28 7.52 -21.18
N ASP A 120 12.49 7.65 -22.23
CA ASP A 120 11.29 8.49 -22.21
C ASP A 120 10.05 7.76 -21.64
N ASP A 121 8.95 8.49 -21.47
CA ASP A 121 7.69 7.95 -20.95
C ASP A 121 7.12 6.83 -21.84
N PHE A 122 7.29 6.92 -23.15
CA PHE A 122 6.75 5.95 -24.09
C PHE A 122 7.54 4.63 -24.02
N GLN A 123 8.86 4.70 -23.99
CA GLN A 123 9.75 3.58 -23.74
C GLN A 123 9.48 2.94 -22.38
N ALA A 124 9.31 3.75 -21.33
CA ALA A 124 8.98 3.25 -20.00
C ALA A 124 7.64 2.50 -19.98
N GLN A 125 6.62 2.98 -20.71
CA GLN A 125 5.34 2.28 -20.84
C GLN A 125 5.49 0.95 -21.55
N GLN A 126 6.22 0.89 -22.67
CA GLN A 126 6.47 -0.35 -23.40
C GLN A 126 7.20 -1.39 -22.56
N LEU A 127 8.27 -0.99 -21.88
CA LEU A 127 9.03 -1.87 -20.98
C LEU A 127 8.14 -2.39 -19.85
N ASN A 128 7.35 -1.52 -19.21
CA ASN A 128 6.44 -1.96 -18.15
C ASN A 128 5.41 -2.97 -18.66
N GLN A 129 4.88 -2.79 -19.89
CA GLN A 129 4.00 -3.79 -20.49
C GLN A 129 4.73 -5.12 -20.70
N ALA A 130 5.93 -5.09 -21.29
CA ALA A 130 6.72 -6.30 -21.53
C ALA A 130 7.00 -7.09 -20.24
N TYR A 131 7.45 -6.42 -19.18
CA TYR A 131 7.79 -7.07 -17.91
C TYR A 131 6.59 -7.44 -17.05
N ARG A 132 5.41 -6.83 -17.27
CA ARG A 132 4.17 -7.20 -16.54
C ARG A 132 3.68 -8.61 -16.89
N TYR A 133 3.98 -9.11 -18.08
CA TYR A 133 3.54 -10.44 -18.54
C TYR A 133 4.58 -11.55 -18.36
N GLN A 134 5.79 -11.22 -17.88
CA GLN A 134 6.89 -12.18 -17.77
C GLN A 134 7.10 -12.76 -16.36
N THR A 135 6.54 -12.15 -15.31
CA THR A 135 6.67 -12.68 -13.93
C THR A 135 5.47 -13.57 -13.59
N PRO A 136 5.65 -14.88 -13.31
CA PRO A 136 4.60 -15.71 -12.72
C PRO A 136 4.15 -15.10 -11.39
N ARG A 137 2.84 -15.12 -11.13
CA ARG A 137 2.26 -14.70 -9.85
C ARG A 137 2.63 -15.65 -8.72
#